data_AF-A0A535WSP8-F1
#
_entry.id   AF-A0A535WSP8-F1
#
_cell.length_a   1.000
_cell.length_b   1.000
_cell.length_c   1.000
_cell.angle_alpha   90.00
_cell.angle_beta   90.00
_cell.angle_gamma   90.00
#
_symmetry.space_group_name_H-M   'P 1'
#
loop_
_entity.id
_entity.type
_entity.pdbx_description
1 polymer ?
#
loop_
_entity_poly.entity_id
_entity_poly.type
_entity_poly.pdbx_seq_one_letter_code
_entity_poly.pdbx_strand_id
1 'polypeptide(L)'
;MKTAERRQLTPDLVARIPRPGMAIPGNLHYSPDATFISYLFSERGDLVRDLWRLDIATGKKEHWLSPPGEAVTEDNISREEALRRERLRLRETGITEYIWAEKANVMLLPLRGELYRWADGKVTRLAGGGIIDPQVTPDGRRVFFVRDADVWTIDETGERRLTSHPPNATSGLAEFVAQEELDRLSGYWPSPLGEQVAFEQVDESNIPTYPIVHQAKAKVEIEEHRYPFTGADNARFKLGLVGVTDGTVRWLDLPAEEGYIARVDWHPD
;
A
#
# COMPACT_ATOMS: atom_id res chain seq x y z
N MET A 1 -28.83 0.71 34.10
CA MET A 1 -27.49 0.21 34.49
C MET A 1 -27.33 -1.20 33.95
N LYS A 2 -26.55 -1.40 32.87
CA LYS A 2 -26.12 -2.76 32.49
C LYS A 2 -24.96 -3.11 33.40
N THR A 3 -25.17 -4.04 34.33
CA THR A 3 -24.12 -4.61 35.17
C THR A 3 -23.17 -5.36 34.25
N ALA A 4 -22.03 -4.77 33.89
CA ALA A 4 -21.01 -5.49 33.16
C ALA A 4 -20.46 -6.58 34.10
N GLU A 5 -20.65 -7.86 33.75
CA GLU A 5 -20.00 -8.95 34.47
C GLU A 5 -18.49 -8.71 34.49
N ARG A 6 -17.89 -8.70 35.68
CA ARG A 6 -16.44 -8.63 35.84
C ARG A 6 -15.83 -9.92 35.29
N ARG A 7 -15.46 -9.92 34.01
CA ARG A 7 -14.68 -10.99 33.39
C ARG A 7 -13.23 -10.85 33.83
N GLN A 8 -12.68 -11.89 34.47
CA GLN A 8 -11.27 -11.92 34.85
C GLN A 8 -10.40 -11.97 33.59
N LEU A 9 -9.43 -11.06 33.46
CA LEU A 9 -8.46 -11.07 32.37
C LEU A 9 -7.50 -12.26 32.58
N THR A 10 -7.41 -13.15 31.60
CA THR A 10 -6.42 -14.23 31.58
C THR A 10 -5.17 -13.82 30.79
N PRO A 11 -3.99 -14.40 31.04
CA PRO A 11 -2.80 -14.19 30.21
C PRO A 11 -3.07 -14.42 28.72
N ASP A 12 -3.82 -15.48 28.36
CA ASP A 12 -4.21 -15.76 26.98
C ASP A 12 -5.04 -14.64 26.35
N LEU A 13 -5.96 -14.07 27.14
CA LEU A 13 -6.82 -12.97 26.69
C LEU A 13 -6.02 -11.66 26.50
N VAL A 14 -5.00 -11.43 27.33
CA VAL A 14 -4.08 -10.27 27.18
C VAL A 14 -3.11 -10.46 26.01
N ALA A 15 -2.68 -11.70 25.75
CA ALA A 15 -1.78 -12.05 24.66
C ALA A 15 -2.46 -12.13 23.29
N ARG A 16 -3.80 -12.26 23.24
CA ARG A 16 -4.57 -12.26 22.00
C ARG A 16 -4.44 -10.94 21.24
N ILE A 17 -4.42 -11.06 19.91
CA ILE A 17 -4.50 -9.93 18.97
C ILE A 17 -5.80 -10.07 18.14
N PRO A 18 -6.59 -9.00 17.95
CA PRO A 18 -6.49 -7.71 18.62
C PRO A 18 -6.67 -7.85 20.14
N ARG A 19 -6.08 -6.94 20.91
CA ARG A 19 -6.27 -6.92 22.37
C ARG A 19 -7.77 -6.77 22.69
N PRO A 20 -8.24 -7.25 23.86
CA PRO A 20 -9.64 -7.09 24.26
C PRO A 20 -10.09 -5.63 24.16
N GLY A 21 -11.19 -5.40 23.43
CA GLY A 21 -11.72 -4.05 23.19
C GLY A 21 -11.02 -3.24 22.09
N MET A 22 -9.96 -3.76 21.46
CA MET A 22 -9.22 -3.09 20.38
C MET A 22 -9.65 -3.54 18.97
N ALA A 23 -10.64 -4.42 18.86
CA ALA A 23 -11.32 -4.68 17.59
C ALA A 23 -12.28 -3.51 17.29
N ILE A 24 -11.73 -2.39 16.85
CA ILE A 24 -12.46 -1.16 16.52
C ILE A 24 -12.40 -0.86 15.02
N PRO A 25 -13.35 -0.08 14.47
CA PRO A 25 -13.27 0.44 13.10
C PRO A 25 -11.95 1.16 12.84
N GLY A 26 -11.32 0.88 11.69
CA GLY A 26 -10.13 1.55 11.19
C GLY A 26 -10.30 2.00 9.74
N ASN A 27 -9.34 2.77 9.22
CA ASN A 27 -9.35 3.32 7.85
C ASN A 27 -10.72 3.90 7.47
N LEU A 28 -11.16 4.92 8.21
CA LEU A 28 -12.46 5.55 7.98
C LEU A 28 -12.35 6.58 6.86
N HIS A 29 -13.26 6.51 5.88
CA HIS A 29 -13.35 7.47 4.79
C HIS A 29 -14.80 7.85 4.54
N TYR A 30 -15.03 9.11 4.14
CA TYR A 30 -16.29 9.48 3.51
C TYR A 30 -16.31 8.95 2.08
N SER A 31 -17.48 8.52 1.60
CA SER A 31 -17.68 8.37 0.17
C SER A 31 -17.47 9.73 -0.52
N PRO A 32 -16.99 9.76 -1.78
CA PRO A 32 -16.78 11.00 -2.52
C PRO A 32 -18.02 11.89 -2.64
N ASP A 33 -19.21 11.28 -2.65
CA ASP A 33 -20.50 11.98 -2.63
C ASP A 33 -21.04 12.30 -1.22
N ALA A 34 -20.29 11.98 -0.16
CA ALA A 34 -20.62 12.17 1.25
C ALA A 34 -21.96 11.56 1.69
N THR A 35 -22.40 10.47 1.04
CA THR A 35 -23.64 9.76 1.40
C THR A 35 -23.44 8.67 2.46
N PHE A 36 -22.24 8.09 2.54
CA PHE A 36 -21.89 7.09 3.56
C PHE A 36 -20.44 7.23 4.05
N ILE A 37 -20.17 6.66 5.22
CA ILE A 37 -18.81 6.46 5.74
C ILE A 37 -18.44 5.00 5.52
N SER A 38 -17.34 4.73 4.83
CA SER A 38 -16.75 3.39 4.74
C SER A 38 -15.69 3.20 5.83
N TYR A 39 -15.52 1.96 6.30
CA TYR A 39 -14.51 1.62 7.30
C TYR A 39 -14.19 0.12 7.31
N LEU A 40 -12.99 -0.23 7.77
CA LEU A 40 -12.59 -1.63 7.95
C LEU A 40 -12.89 -2.09 9.37
N PHE A 41 -13.56 -3.25 9.49
CA PHE A 41 -13.99 -3.77 10.77
C PHE A 41 -14.11 -5.30 10.77
N SER A 42 -13.82 -5.90 11.92
CA SER A 42 -14.07 -7.31 12.19
C SER A 42 -15.18 -7.43 13.24
N GLU A 43 -16.37 -7.81 12.81
CA GLU A 43 -17.48 -8.11 13.73
C GLU A 43 -17.19 -9.35 14.59
N ARG A 44 -16.35 -10.26 14.07
CA ARG A 44 -15.86 -11.45 14.79
C ARG A 44 -14.89 -11.11 15.93
N GLY A 45 -14.34 -9.90 15.94
CA GLY A 45 -13.34 -9.46 16.91
C GLY A 45 -11.97 -10.11 16.71
N ASP A 46 -11.67 -10.57 15.50
CA ASP A 46 -10.39 -11.14 15.09
C ASP A 46 -9.60 -10.16 14.18
N LEU A 47 -8.48 -10.62 13.63
CA LEU A 47 -7.64 -9.85 12.72
C LEU A 47 -8.20 -9.78 11.30
N VAL A 48 -9.19 -10.60 10.95
CA VAL A 48 -9.76 -10.64 9.60
C VAL A 48 -10.76 -9.49 9.48
N ARG A 49 -10.46 -8.50 8.64
CA ARG A 49 -11.32 -7.34 8.41
C ARG A 49 -12.12 -7.47 7.12
N ASP A 50 -13.35 -6.98 7.20
CA ASP A 50 -14.26 -6.78 6.08
C ASP A 50 -14.49 -5.27 5.92
N LEU A 51 -15.00 -4.85 4.76
CA LEU A 51 -15.40 -3.46 4.52
C LEU A 51 -16.85 -3.29 4.94
N TRP A 52 -17.10 -2.27 5.74
CA TRP A 52 -18.41 -1.87 6.23
C TRP A 52 -18.76 -0.49 5.73
N ARG A 53 -20.06 -0.19 5.71
CA ARG A 53 -20.54 1.17 5.47
C ARG A 53 -21.58 1.59 6.50
N LEU A 54 -21.56 2.89 6.80
CA LEU A 54 -22.53 3.60 7.62
C LEU A 54 -23.22 4.63 6.73
N ASP A 55 -24.51 4.46 6.49
CA ASP A 55 -25.34 5.48 5.84
C ASP A 55 -25.47 6.70 6.76
N ILE A 56 -25.10 7.88 6.26
CA ILE A 56 -25.02 9.11 7.08
C ILE A 56 -26.42 9.61 7.46
N ALA A 57 -27.40 9.48 6.57
CA ALA A 57 -28.75 10.00 6.79
C ALA A 57 -29.54 9.18 7.82
N THR A 58 -29.39 7.86 7.78
CA THR A 58 -30.17 6.91 8.60
C THR A 58 -29.41 6.38 9.80
N GLY A 59 -28.07 6.49 9.81
CA GLY A 59 -27.21 5.87 10.81
C GLY A 59 -27.14 4.34 10.70
N LYS A 60 -27.67 3.75 9.64
CA LYS A 60 -27.66 2.30 9.42
C LYS A 60 -26.25 1.83 9.08
N LYS A 61 -25.75 0.86 9.85
CA LYS A 61 -24.49 0.16 9.58
C LYS A 61 -24.78 -1.15 8.87
N GLU A 62 -23.97 -1.48 7.89
CA GLU A 62 -24.03 -2.79 7.25
C GLU A 62 -22.67 -3.27 6.78
N HIS A 63 -22.51 -4.58 6.82
CA HIS A 63 -21.45 -5.28 6.13
C HIS A 63 -21.60 -5.02 4.63
N TRP A 64 -20.53 -4.58 3.98
CA TRP A 64 -20.59 -4.11 2.61
C TRP A 64 -19.86 -5.03 1.65
N LEU A 65 -18.59 -5.30 1.90
CA LEU A 65 -17.77 -6.19 1.07
C LEU A 65 -16.93 -7.10 1.98
N SER A 66 -16.83 -8.36 1.59
CA SER A 66 -15.82 -9.28 2.09
C SER A 66 -14.72 -9.47 1.04
N PRO A 67 -13.49 -9.79 1.46
CA PRO A 67 -12.43 -10.09 0.51
C PRO A 67 -12.86 -11.28 -0.37
N PRO A 68 -12.83 -11.18 -1.70
CA PRO A 68 -13.04 -12.32 -2.57
C PRO A 68 -11.93 -13.37 -2.36
N GLY A 69 -12.29 -14.65 -2.34
CA GLY A 69 -11.35 -15.78 -2.24
C GLY A 69 -10.96 -16.18 -0.81
N GLU A 70 -9.86 -16.94 -0.68
CA GLU A 70 -9.38 -17.49 0.60
C GLU A 70 -8.75 -16.42 1.51
N ALA A 71 -8.62 -16.73 2.81
CA ALA A 71 -7.99 -15.84 3.79
C ALA A 71 -6.52 -15.56 3.46
N VAL A 72 -6.00 -14.40 3.87
CA VAL A 72 -4.56 -14.07 3.71
C VAL A 72 -3.73 -14.97 4.61
N THR A 73 -2.75 -15.66 4.03
CA THR A 73 -1.75 -16.48 4.72
C THR A 73 -0.36 -16.04 4.27
N GLU A 74 0.69 -16.35 5.04
CA GLU A 74 2.08 -16.08 4.63
C GLU A 74 2.41 -16.76 3.28
N ASP A 75 1.77 -17.90 2.99
CA ASP A 75 2.00 -18.68 1.77
C ASP A 75 1.35 -18.08 0.51
N ASN A 76 0.45 -17.10 0.64
CA ASN A 76 -0.32 -16.54 -0.49
C ASN A 76 -0.06 -15.06 -0.78
N ILE A 77 1.00 -14.48 -0.20
CA ILE A 77 1.45 -13.12 -0.46
C ILE A 77 2.85 -13.13 -1.10
N SER A 78 3.13 -12.16 -1.98
CA SER A 78 4.47 -12.01 -2.56
C SER A 78 5.47 -11.57 -1.48
N ARG A 79 6.77 -11.84 -1.69
CA ARG A 79 7.84 -11.39 -0.78
C ARG A 79 7.82 -9.87 -0.60
N GLU A 80 7.60 -9.12 -1.68
CA GLU A 80 7.54 -7.66 -1.65
C GLU A 80 6.35 -7.15 -0.82
N GLU A 81 5.17 -7.78 -0.96
CA GLU A 81 4.01 -7.44 -0.14
C GLU A 81 4.20 -7.85 1.32
N ALA A 82 4.85 -8.98 1.60
CA ALA A 82 5.18 -9.40 2.97
C ALA A 82 6.09 -8.36 3.65
N LEU A 83 7.15 -7.93 2.97
CA LEU A 83 8.07 -6.89 3.47
C LEU A 83 7.34 -5.54 3.65
N ARG A 84 6.50 -5.13 2.68
CA ARG A 84 5.70 -3.91 2.79
C ARG A 84 4.79 -3.95 4.03
N ARG A 85 4.10 -5.07 4.25
CA ARG A 85 3.21 -5.26 5.41
C ARG A 85 3.96 -5.23 6.73
N GLU A 86 5.15 -5.81 6.79
CA GLU A 86 6.00 -5.78 7.98
C GLU A 86 6.38 -4.34 8.33
N ARG A 87 6.83 -3.55 7.34
CA ARG A 87 7.20 -2.14 7.49
C ARG A 87 6.02 -1.26 7.89
N LEU A 88 4.86 -1.52 7.29
CA LEU A 88 3.59 -0.89 7.66
C LEU A 88 3.03 -1.40 9.01
N ARG A 89 3.67 -2.40 9.62
CA ARG A 89 3.24 -3.07 10.86
C ARG A 89 1.80 -3.61 10.78
N LEU A 90 1.38 -4.01 9.58
CA LEU A 90 0.03 -4.53 9.29
C LEU A 90 -0.09 -5.98 9.72
N ARG A 91 -0.84 -6.21 10.79
CA ARG A 91 -1.14 -7.56 11.32
C ARG A 91 -2.50 -8.07 10.89
N GLU A 92 -3.39 -7.16 10.53
CA GLU A 92 -4.73 -7.48 10.05
C GLU A 92 -4.69 -8.22 8.72
N THR A 93 -5.67 -9.08 8.50
CA THR A 93 -5.87 -9.86 7.28
C THR A 93 -7.25 -9.55 6.69
N GLY A 94 -7.57 -10.15 5.54
CA GLY A 94 -8.79 -9.80 4.79
C GLY A 94 -8.57 -8.51 4.00
N ILE A 95 -9.51 -7.56 4.08
CA ILE A 95 -9.35 -6.23 3.48
C ILE A 95 -8.55 -5.37 4.47
N THR A 96 -7.31 -5.05 4.14
CA THR A 96 -6.41 -4.24 4.99
C THR A 96 -6.33 -2.78 4.55
N GLU A 97 -6.64 -2.50 3.29
CA GLU A 97 -6.58 -1.19 2.68
C GLU A 97 -7.67 -1.09 1.61
N TYR A 98 -8.17 0.13 1.39
CA TYR A 98 -9.01 0.48 0.25
C TYR A 98 -8.78 1.96 -0.05
N ILE A 99 -8.92 2.34 -1.32
CA ILE A 99 -8.55 3.68 -1.79
C ILE A 99 -9.70 4.26 -2.58
N TRP A 100 -10.19 5.42 -2.18
CA TRP A 100 -11.21 6.15 -2.94
C TRP A 100 -10.57 7.07 -3.98
N ALA A 101 -11.18 7.15 -5.15
CA ALA A 101 -11.00 8.31 -6.02
C ALA A 101 -11.66 9.53 -5.37
N GLU A 102 -10.99 10.68 -5.42
CA GLU A 102 -11.41 11.87 -4.69
C GLU A 102 -12.74 12.46 -5.22
N LYS A 103 -12.97 12.39 -6.53
CA LYS A 103 -14.07 13.07 -7.24
C LYS A 103 -15.03 12.10 -7.94
N ALA A 104 -14.89 10.80 -7.69
CA ALA A 104 -15.73 9.79 -8.30
C ALA A 104 -15.99 8.65 -7.32
N ASN A 105 -17.19 8.06 -7.34
CA ASN A 105 -17.56 6.88 -6.55
C ASN A 105 -16.89 5.60 -7.09
N VAL A 106 -15.57 5.61 -7.09
CA VAL A 106 -14.68 4.54 -7.54
C VAL A 106 -13.73 4.24 -6.39
N MET A 107 -13.63 2.95 -6.05
CA MET A 107 -12.76 2.50 -4.97
C MET A 107 -11.87 1.35 -5.46
N LEU A 108 -10.61 1.36 -5.06
CA LEU A 108 -9.68 0.27 -5.26
C LEU A 108 -9.57 -0.58 -4.00
N LEU A 109 -9.41 -1.89 -4.21
CA LEU A 109 -9.27 -2.91 -3.17
C LEU A 109 -8.03 -3.76 -3.50
N PRO A 110 -6.84 -3.38 -3.01
CA PRO A 110 -5.64 -4.22 -3.10
C PRO A 110 -5.77 -5.44 -2.20
N LEU A 111 -5.65 -6.64 -2.78
CA LEU A 111 -5.79 -7.89 -2.06
C LEU A 111 -4.81 -8.92 -2.61
N ARG A 112 -3.81 -9.30 -1.78
CA ARG A 112 -2.84 -10.37 -2.07
C ARG A 112 -2.13 -10.21 -3.43
N GLY A 113 -1.67 -9.00 -3.74
CA GLY A 113 -1.02 -8.70 -5.01
C GLY A 113 -1.95 -8.68 -6.22
N GLU A 114 -3.26 -8.73 -6.01
CA GLU A 114 -4.29 -8.42 -6.99
C GLU A 114 -4.95 -7.07 -6.69
N LEU A 115 -5.52 -6.46 -7.72
CA LEU A 115 -6.22 -5.19 -7.60
C LEU A 115 -7.64 -5.33 -8.12
N TYR A 116 -8.60 -5.02 -7.25
CA TYR A 116 -10.02 -4.97 -7.58
C TYR A 116 -10.50 -3.52 -7.59
N ARG A 117 -11.52 -3.24 -8.41
CA ARG A 117 -12.20 -1.95 -8.49
C ARG A 117 -13.66 -2.14 -8.16
N TRP A 118 -14.16 -1.31 -7.27
CA TRP A 118 -15.58 -1.11 -7.05
C TRP A 118 -16.05 0.17 -7.77
N ALA A 119 -17.10 0.05 -8.57
CA ALA A 119 -17.83 1.18 -9.15
C ALA A 119 -19.26 0.75 -9.47
N ASP A 120 -20.22 1.66 -9.37
CA ASP A 120 -21.63 1.43 -9.72
C ASP A 120 -22.21 0.15 -9.07
N GLY A 121 -21.83 -0.11 -7.82
CA GLY A 121 -22.29 -1.28 -7.06
C GLY A 121 -21.65 -2.61 -7.44
N LYS A 122 -20.65 -2.64 -8.33
CA LYS A 122 -19.98 -3.86 -8.78
C LYS A 122 -18.50 -3.87 -8.44
N VAL A 123 -17.99 -5.02 -8.00
CA VAL A 123 -16.56 -5.28 -7.85
C VAL A 123 -16.06 -6.06 -9.07
N THR A 124 -15.01 -5.56 -9.72
CA THR A 124 -14.34 -6.23 -10.84
C THR A 124 -12.84 -6.33 -10.58
N ARG A 125 -12.22 -7.45 -10.96
CA ARG A 125 -10.76 -7.57 -10.94
C ARG A 125 -10.18 -6.69 -12.05
N LEU A 126 -9.22 -5.82 -11.71
CA LEU A 126 -8.52 -4.96 -12.67
C LEU A 126 -7.22 -5.61 -13.16
N ALA A 127 -6.37 -6.02 -12.22
CA ALA A 127 -5.03 -6.52 -12.53
C ALA A 127 -4.52 -7.42 -11.40
N GLY A 128 -3.38 -8.07 -11.60
CA GLY A 128 -2.72 -8.86 -10.57
C GLY A 128 -1.25 -9.13 -10.90
N GLY A 129 -0.67 -10.09 -10.18
CA GLY A 129 0.72 -10.49 -10.35
C GLY A 129 1.69 -9.76 -9.42
N GLY A 130 1.32 -9.58 -8.14
CA GLY A 130 2.20 -8.94 -7.17
C GLY A 130 2.12 -7.41 -7.20
N ILE A 131 0.93 -6.87 -7.43
CA ILE A 131 0.68 -5.43 -7.38
C ILE A 131 0.90 -4.91 -5.97
N ILE A 132 1.65 -3.81 -5.85
CA ILE A 132 1.85 -3.07 -4.62
C ILE A 132 1.66 -1.56 -4.85
N ASP A 133 1.37 -0.87 -3.75
CA ASP A 133 1.20 0.59 -3.70
C ASP A 133 0.27 1.17 -4.78
N PRO A 134 -0.97 0.67 -4.97
CA PRO A 134 -1.85 1.23 -5.99
C PRO A 134 -2.30 2.66 -5.64
N GLN A 135 -2.50 3.47 -6.67
CA GLN A 135 -3.03 4.84 -6.57
C GLN A 135 -4.05 5.07 -7.70
N VAL A 136 -5.01 5.97 -7.50
CA VAL A 136 -6.06 6.27 -8.48
C VAL A 136 -6.16 7.77 -8.71
N THR A 137 -6.41 8.19 -9.95
CA THR A 137 -6.67 9.60 -10.26
C THR A 137 -7.94 10.09 -9.55
N PRO A 138 -8.05 11.40 -9.27
CA PRO A 138 -9.25 11.98 -8.65
C PRO A 138 -10.55 11.62 -9.36
N ASP A 139 -10.55 11.51 -10.70
CA ASP A 139 -11.73 11.14 -11.49
C ASP A 139 -12.03 9.63 -11.53
N GLY A 140 -11.19 8.79 -10.92
CA GLY A 140 -11.37 7.35 -10.85
C GLY A 140 -11.14 6.59 -12.16
N ARG A 141 -10.61 7.25 -13.20
CA ARG A 141 -10.45 6.65 -14.55
C ARG A 141 -9.15 5.92 -14.73
N ARG A 142 -8.06 6.43 -14.15
CA ARG A 142 -6.72 5.86 -14.30
C ARG A 142 -6.19 5.40 -12.97
N VAL A 143 -5.61 4.20 -12.99
CA VAL A 143 -5.03 3.54 -11.83
C VAL A 143 -3.56 3.32 -12.12
N PHE A 144 -2.72 3.63 -11.14
CA PHE A 144 -1.28 3.39 -11.18
C PHE A 144 -0.91 2.42 -10.08
N PHE A 145 0.17 1.68 -10.27
CA PHE A 145 0.69 0.77 -9.26
C PHE A 145 2.13 0.38 -9.58
N VAL A 146 2.82 -0.24 -8.63
CA VAL A 146 4.10 -0.89 -8.90
C VAL A 146 3.91 -2.39 -9.06
N ARG A 147 4.58 -2.96 -10.06
CA ARG A 147 4.69 -4.41 -10.27
C ARG A 147 6.03 -4.71 -10.94
N ASP A 148 6.72 -5.74 -10.45
CA ASP A 148 8.04 -6.15 -10.93
C ASP A 148 9.04 -4.98 -10.96
N ALA A 149 9.09 -4.20 -9.86
CA ALA A 149 9.97 -3.04 -9.70
C ALA A 149 9.81 -1.90 -10.73
N ASP A 150 8.65 -1.80 -11.38
CA ASP A 150 8.29 -0.67 -12.25
C ASP A 150 6.92 -0.09 -11.98
N VAL A 151 6.74 1.16 -12.40
CA VAL A 151 5.44 1.82 -12.42
C VAL A 151 4.64 1.34 -13.63
N TRP A 152 3.40 0.96 -13.37
CA TRP A 152 2.40 0.59 -14.36
C TRP A 152 1.18 1.51 -14.24
N THR A 153 0.39 1.56 -15.31
CA THR A 153 -0.92 2.20 -15.35
C THR A 153 -1.94 1.26 -15.98
N ILE A 154 -3.20 1.40 -15.59
CA ILE A 154 -4.35 0.78 -16.24
C ILE A 154 -5.51 1.77 -16.32
N ASP A 155 -6.11 1.88 -17.50
CA ASP A 155 -7.32 2.66 -17.77
C ASP A 155 -8.20 1.93 -18.80
N GLU A 156 -9.18 2.62 -19.41
CA GLU A 156 -10.05 2.03 -20.43
C GLU A 156 -9.31 1.51 -21.68
N THR A 157 -8.08 1.97 -21.94
CA THR A 157 -7.27 1.55 -23.09
C THR A 157 -6.47 0.29 -22.80
N GLY A 158 -6.42 -0.14 -21.54
CA GLY A 158 -5.71 -1.32 -21.08
C GLY A 158 -4.55 -1.01 -20.13
N GLU A 159 -3.81 -2.06 -19.79
CA GLU A 159 -2.66 -2.00 -18.89
C GLU A 159 -1.37 -1.67 -19.67
N ARG A 160 -0.51 -0.81 -19.11
CA ARG A 160 0.77 -0.41 -19.71
C ARG A 160 1.85 -0.22 -18.64
N ARG A 161 3.06 -0.69 -18.93
CA ARG A 161 4.27 -0.40 -18.16
C ARG A 161 4.80 0.99 -18.54
N LEU A 162 5.03 1.86 -17.56
CA LEU A 162 5.50 3.23 -17.79
C LEU A 162 7.02 3.36 -17.65
N THR A 163 7.62 2.62 -16.71
CA THR A 163 9.07 2.68 -16.48
C THR A 163 9.75 1.37 -16.87
N SER A 164 11.05 1.42 -17.13
CA SER A 164 11.87 0.23 -17.25
C SER A 164 13.12 0.39 -16.39
N HIS A 165 13.10 -0.19 -15.20
CA HIS A 165 14.24 -0.18 -14.30
C HIS A 165 15.48 -0.87 -14.95
N PRO A 166 16.69 -0.33 -14.76
CA PRO A 166 17.92 -1.02 -15.13
C PRO A 166 18.24 -2.15 -14.12
N PRO A 167 19.19 -3.06 -14.44
CA PRO A 167 19.61 -4.08 -13.50
C PRO A 167 20.04 -3.50 -12.14
N ASN A 168 19.65 -4.17 -11.06
CA ASN A 168 19.90 -3.79 -9.66
C ASN A 168 19.21 -2.51 -9.17
N ALA A 169 18.32 -1.92 -9.98
CA ALA A 169 17.54 -0.76 -9.60
C ALA A 169 16.04 -1.08 -9.56
N THR A 170 15.28 -0.23 -8.90
CA THR A 170 13.82 -0.21 -8.93
C THR A 170 13.34 1.14 -9.45
N SER A 171 12.13 1.20 -10.02
CA SER A 171 11.49 2.45 -10.44
C SER A 171 10.10 2.53 -9.83
N GLY A 172 9.89 3.56 -9.00
CA GLY A 172 8.62 3.79 -8.31
C GLY A 172 8.53 3.25 -6.88
N LEU A 173 9.60 2.68 -6.35
CA LEU A 173 9.66 2.22 -4.95
C LEU A 173 10.56 3.13 -4.13
N ALA A 174 10.15 3.39 -2.89
CA ALA A 174 11.00 4.03 -1.91
C ALA A 174 12.10 3.06 -1.45
N GLU A 175 13.31 3.57 -1.25
CA GLU A 175 14.44 2.91 -0.62
C GLU A 175 14.21 2.67 0.88
N PHE A 176 15.03 1.81 1.48
CA PHE A 176 14.86 1.42 2.89
C PHE A 176 14.79 2.60 3.86
N VAL A 177 15.69 3.58 3.72
CA VAL A 177 15.77 4.75 4.63
C VAL A 177 14.54 5.63 4.52
N ALA A 178 14.00 5.87 3.32
CA ALA A 178 12.74 6.61 3.19
C ALA A 178 11.59 5.94 3.92
N GLN A 179 11.49 4.61 3.83
CA GLN A 179 10.40 3.87 4.45
C GLN A 179 10.50 3.90 5.98
N GLU A 180 11.70 3.66 6.53
CA GLU A 180 11.88 3.53 7.99
C GLU A 180 12.10 4.85 8.72
N GLU A 181 12.82 5.80 8.13
CA GLU A 181 13.28 7.01 8.82
C GLU A 181 12.56 8.28 8.38
N LEU A 182 11.94 8.27 7.19
CA LEU A 182 11.27 9.45 6.62
C LEU A 182 9.74 9.30 6.52
N ASP A 183 9.16 8.16 6.90
CA ASP A 183 7.74 7.85 6.70
C ASP A 183 7.29 8.04 5.23
N ARG A 184 8.15 7.71 4.26
CA ARG A 184 7.84 7.78 2.83
C ARG A 184 7.83 6.38 2.24
N LEU A 185 6.62 5.91 1.94
CA LEU A 185 6.38 4.53 1.51
C LEU A 185 6.32 4.37 -0.01
N SER A 186 5.97 5.44 -0.72
CA SER A 186 5.87 5.47 -2.18
C SER A 186 7.12 6.09 -2.81
N GLY A 187 7.53 5.52 -3.95
CA GLY A 187 8.57 6.08 -4.81
C GLY A 187 8.02 6.65 -6.12
N TYR A 188 6.69 6.78 -6.26
CA TYR A 188 6.07 7.39 -7.43
C TYR A 188 4.82 8.20 -7.06
N TRP A 189 4.53 9.20 -7.89
CA TRP A 189 3.49 10.21 -7.66
C TRP A 189 2.85 10.56 -9.00
N PRO A 190 1.68 10.00 -9.33
CA PRO A 190 0.90 10.42 -10.49
C PRO A 190 0.44 11.87 -10.36
N SER A 191 0.49 12.61 -11.46
CA SER A 191 -0.11 13.95 -11.54
C SER A 191 -1.63 13.89 -11.31
N PRO A 192 -2.27 14.98 -10.83
CA PRO A 192 -3.71 15.00 -10.58
C PRO A 192 -4.58 14.68 -11.82
N LEU A 193 -4.10 15.03 -13.02
CA LEU A 193 -4.77 14.71 -14.28
C LEU A 193 -4.38 13.32 -14.82
N GLY A 194 -3.43 12.65 -14.18
CA GLY A 194 -2.92 11.35 -14.56
C GLY A 194 -2.12 11.34 -15.87
N GLU A 195 -1.71 12.49 -16.40
CA GLU A 195 -1.01 12.59 -17.69
C GLU A 195 0.49 12.30 -17.58
N GLN A 196 1.05 12.55 -16.39
CA GLN A 196 2.44 12.33 -16.04
C GLN A 196 2.55 11.61 -14.70
N VAL A 197 3.66 10.91 -14.51
CA VAL A 197 4.04 10.30 -13.23
C VAL A 197 5.45 10.73 -12.88
N ALA A 198 5.63 11.30 -11.70
CA ALA A 198 6.94 11.46 -11.10
C ALA A 198 7.34 10.14 -10.45
N PHE A 199 8.57 9.70 -10.63
CA PHE A 199 9.04 8.46 -10.03
C PHE A 199 10.51 8.56 -9.68
N GLU A 200 10.86 7.95 -8.56
CA GLU A 200 12.22 7.73 -8.12
C GLU A 200 12.73 6.42 -8.73
N GLN A 201 13.91 6.47 -9.34
CA GLN A 201 14.69 5.28 -9.67
C GLN A 201 15.79 5.12 -8.64
N VAL A 202 15.80 3.99 -7.94
CA VAL A 202 16.72 3.71 -6.82
C VAL A 202 17.66 2.57 -7.19
N ASP A 203 18.96 2.75 -7.00
CA ASP A 203 20.00 1.73 -7.09
C ASP A 203 20.70 1.60 -5.74
N GLU A 204 20.54 0.44 -5.10
CA GLU A 204 21.16 0.12 -3.81
C GLU A 204 22.42 -0.75 -3.98
N SER A 205 22.86 -1.02 -5.22
CA SER A 205 23.94 -1.98 -5.52
C SER A 205 25.26 -1.70 -4.80
N ASN A 206 25.54 -0.43 -4.49
CA ASN A 206 26.71 0.03 -3.74
C ASN A 206 26.64 -0.29 -2.24
N ILE A 207 25.46 -0.54 -1.68
CA ILE A 207 25.27 -0.83 -0.25
C ILE A 207 25.57 -2.31 -0.01
N PRO A 208 26.51 -2.67 0.88
CA PRO A 208 26.79 -4.06 1.23
C PRO A 208 25.56 -4.78 1.77
N THR A 209 25.44 -6.08 1.48
CA THR A 209 24.41 -6.92 2.09
C THR A 209 24.78 -7.20 3.55
N TYR A 210 23.79 -7.08 4.42
CA TYR A 210 23.85 -7.39 5.83
C TYR A 210 22.91 -8.57 6.12
N PRO A 211 23.41 -9.69 6.69
CA PRO A 211 22.59 -10.84 7.02
C PRO A 211 21.84 -10.62 8.33
N ILE A 212 20.50 -10.68 8.26
CA ILE A 212 19.61 -10.73 9.42
C ILE A 212 19.28 -12.21 9.69
N VAL A 213 19.62 -12.68 10.88
CA VAL A 213 19.45 -14.09 11.27
C VAL A 213 18.18 -14.25 12.10
N HIS A 214 17.20 -14.95 11.54
CA HIS A 214 15.93 -15.27 12.18
C HIS A 214 16.04 -16.61 12.92
N GLN A 215 16.02 -16.58 14.25
CA GLN A 215 16.17 -17.76 15.13
C GLN A 215 14.87 -18.16 15.84
N ALA A 216 13.75 -17.49 15.55
CA ALA A 216 12.47 -17.74 16.22
C ALA A 216 11.77 -19.03 15.75
N LYS A 217 12.11 -19.53 14.56
CA LYS A 217 11.56 -20.76 13.98
C LYS A 217 12.50 -21.95 14.23
N ALA A 218 11.97 -23.17 14.04
CA ALA A 218 12.76 -24.40 14.18
C ALA A 218 13.93 -24.50 13.19
N LYS A 219 13.85 -23.78 12.06
CA LYS A 219 14.94 -23.61 11.10
C LYS A 219 15.47 -22.19 11.19
N VAL A 220 16.80 -22.07 11.18
CA VAL A 220 17.46 -20.77 11.02
C VAL A 220 17.20 -20.28 9.61
N GLU A 221 16.62 -19.09 9.50
CA GLU A 221 16.42 -18.38 8.23
C GLU A 221 17.40 -17.19 8.23
N ILE A 222 18.11 -16.98 7.12
CA ILE A 222 18.99 -15.82 6.93
C ILE A 222 18.38 -14.97 5.84
N GLU A 223 18.12 -13.72 6.17
CA GLU A 223 17.61 -12.72 5.25
C GLU A 223 18.69 -11.70 4.94
N GLU A 224 18.98 -11.49 3.66
CA GLU A 224 19.95 -10.49 3.23
C GLU A 224 19.26 -9.15 2.98
N HIS A 225 19.77 -8.10 3.62
CA HIS A 225 19.27 -6.74 3.51
C HIS A 225 20.37 -5.76 3.12
N ARG A 226 20.07 -4.79 2.27
CA ARG A 226 20.97 -3.66 1.99
C ARG A 226 20.72 -2.58 3.05
N TYR A 227 21.57 -2.57 4.08
CA TYR A 227 21.40 -1.72 5.25
C TYR A 227 22.46 -0.60 5.28
N PRO A 228 22.09 0.66 4.99
CA PRO A 228 23.03 1.78 5.02
C PRO A 228 23.31 2.20 6.47
N PHE A 229 24.40 1.69 7.04
CA PHE A 229 24.86 2.10 8.37
C PHE A 229 25.23 3.59 8.42
N THR A 230 25.08 4.21 9.59
CA THR A 230 25.48 5.60 9.81
C THR A 230 26.92 5.86 9.35
N GLY A 231 27.09 6.83 8.45
CA GLY A 231 28.39 7.21 7.89
C GLY A 231 28.85 6.38 6.69
N ALA A 232 28.08 5.38 6.26
CA ALA A 232 28.28 4.66 5.01
C ALA A 232 27.46 5.28 3.86
N ASP A 233 27.68 4.79 2.64
CA ASP A 233 26.95 5.25 1.45
C ASP A 233 25.45 4.95 1.53
N ASN A 234 24.63 5.89 1.09
CA ASN A 234 23.19 5.71 0.89
C ASN A 234 22.88 5.08 -0.48
N ALA A 235 21.59 4.79 -0.69
CA ALA A 235 21.06 4.43 -2.00
C ALA A 235 21.28 5.57 -3.00
N ARG A 236 21.61 5.23 -4.23
CA ARG A 236 21.71 6.20 -5.32
C ARG A 236 20.34 6.35 -5.94
N PHE A 237 19.88 7.58 -6.14
CA PHE A 237 18.57 7.81 -6.71
C PHE A 237 18.59 8.87 -7.82
N LYS A 238 17.59 8.81 -8.69
CA LYS A 238 17.26 9.86 -9.66
C LYS A 238 15.76 10.05 -9.69
N LEU A 239 15.30 11.30 -9.81
CA LEU A 239 13.89 11.63 -9.97
C LEU A 239 13.59 11.88 -11.46
N GLY A 240 12.63 11.14 -12.00
CA GLY A 240 12.18 11.25 -13.38
C GLY A 240 10.70 11.61 -13.47
N LEU A 241 10.30 12.20 -14.59
CA LEU A 241 8.92 12.35 -15.01
C LEU A 241 8.69 11.47 -16.24
N VAL A 242 7.69 10.60 -16.22
CA VAL A 242 7.26 9.83 -17.38
C VAL A 242 5.90 10.30 -17.87
N GLY A 243 5.78 10.58 -19.17
CA GLY A 243 4.49 10.83 -19.82
C GLY A 243 3.71 9.53 -20.02
N VAL A 244 2.43 9.52 -19.64
CA VAL A 244 1.61 8.30 -19.71
C VAL A 244 1.31 7.88 -21.16
N THR A 245 1.09 8.86 -22.04
CA THR A 245 0.74 8.61 -23.44
C THR A 245 1.94 8.20 -24.28
N ASP A 246 3.07 8.89 -24.14
CA ASP A 246 4.25 8.74 -24.99
C ASP A 246 5.36 7.86 -24.37
N GLY A 247 5.32 7.64 -23.05
CA GLY A 247 6.35 6.90 -22.32
C GLY A 247 7.69 7.63 -22.22
N THR A 248 7.75 8.92 -22.58
CA THR A 248 9.00 9.67 -22.57
C THR A 248 9.39 9.99 -21.14
N VAL A 249 10.63 9.63 -20.76
CA VAL A 249 11.20 9.96 -19.46
C VAL A 249 12.03 11.23 -19.54
N ARG A 250 11.72 12.22 -18.70
CA ARG A 250 12.54 13.40 -18.44
C ARG A 250 13.13 13.32 -17.03
N TRP A 251 14.44 13.20 -16.94
CA TRP A 251 15.15 13.25 -15.67
C TRP A 251 15.22 14.68 -15.15
N LEU A 252 14.99 14.86 -13.85
CA LEU A 252 15.14 16.14 -13.19
C LEU A 252 16.59 16.33 -12.75
N ASP A 253 17.10 17.54 -12.96
CA ASP A 253 18.43 17.95 -12.50
C ASP A 253 18.33 18.32 -11.02
N LEU A 254 18.42 17.30 -10.17
CA LEU A 254 18.53 17.47 -8.74
C LEU A 254 20.01 17.59 -8.37
N PRO A 255 20.41 18.55 -7.53
CA PRO A 255 21.75 18.59 -6.97
C PRO A 255 21.88 17.46 -5.94
N ALA A 256 22.06 16.22 -6.40
CA ALA A 256 21.95 15.05 -5.53
C ALA A 256 23.16 14.12 -5.71
N GLU A 257 24.28 14.50 -5.08
CA GLU A 257 25.27 13.53 -4.62
C GLU A 257 25.17 13.30 -3.10
N GLU A 258 24.48 14.17 -2.36
CA GLU A 258 24.31 14.08 -0.89
C GLU A 258 22.87 14.47 -0.51
N GLY A 259 22.05 13.53 -0.01
CA GLY A 259 20.72 13.84 0.54
C GLY A 259 19.70 12.72 0.41
N TYR A 260 18.43 13.06 0.68
CA TYR A 260 17.27 12.17 0.60
C TYR A 260 16.10 12.90 -0.07
N ILE A 261 15.29 12.19 -0.85
CA ILE A 261 13.98 12.69 -1.27
C ILE A 261 13.00 12.45 -0.12
N ALA A 262 12.71 13.48 0.66
CA ALA A 262 11.81 13.36 1.80
C ALA A 262 10.33 13.31 1.36
N ARG A 263 9.90 14.21 0.48
CA ARG A 263 8.52 14.28 -0.04
C ARG A 263 8.55 14.79 -1.48
N VAL A 264 7.59 14.35 -2.27
CA VAL A 264 7.32 14.86 -3.62
C VAL A 264 5.82 15.10 -3.69
N ASP A 265 5.45 16.24 -4.27
CA ASP A 265 4.06 16.60 -4.49
C ASP A 265 3.94 17.36 -5.80
N TRP A 266 2.75 17.32 -6.39
CA TRP A 266 2.42 18.09 -7.58
C TRP A 266 1.87 19.44 -7.16
N HIS A 267 2.30 20.49 -7.86
CA HIS A 267 1.65 21.78 -7.70
C HIS A 267 0.18 21.65 -8.16
N PRO A 268 -0.78 22.26 -7.44
CA PRO A 268 -2.20 22.17 -7.78
C PRO A 268 -2.56 22.88 -9.11
N ASP A 269 -1.70 23.77 -9.59
CA ASP A 269 -1.82 24.53 -10.85
C ASP A 269 -0.88 24.01 -11.95
#